data_AF-A0A3D0IYS4-F1
#
_entry.id   AF-A0A3D0IYS4-F1
#
_cell.length_a   1.000
_cell.length_b   1.000
_cell.length_c   1.000
_cell.angle_alpha   90.00
_cell.angle_beta   90.00
_cell.angle_gamma   90.00
#
_symmetry.space_group_name_H-M   'P 1'
#
loop_
_entity.id
_entity.type
_entity.pdbx_description
1 polymer ?
#
loop_
_entity_poly.entity_id
_entity_poly.type
_entity_poly.pdbx_seq_one_letter_code
_entity_poly.pdbx_strand_id
1 'polypeptide(L)'
;MEKKAAVNQTRRSAPSAPGGGGPPKRSGNNPHLDIPPRTRNVLIVIALAGMICAVIGSLMAEEGKAVEADKIVHFVGYTMLGGLMIMGLRPMLWPFGLIMVAGMSAALELIQPIFGRTTDWSGDFVTNCMAVGAGGAVGTIGRFLWSYLQTEAVNAQIRKATIGFADGQVIFRQGDASDKFYIIRSGQVVIT
;
A
#
# COMPACT_ATOMS: atom_id res chain seq x y z
N MET A 1 34.05 26.81 -64.43
CA MET A 1 33.17 25.66 -64.14
C MET A 1 33.79 24.88 -63.00
N GLU A 2 33.33 25.11 -61.77
CA GLU A 2 33.91 24.55 -60.56
C GLU A 2 32.94 23.51 -59.98
N LYS A 3 33.36 22.23 -59.96
CA LYS A 3 32.56 21.11 -59.45
C LYS A 3 32.64 21.08 -57.91
N LYS A 4 31.53 21.41 -57.24
CA LYS A 4 31.36 21.16 -55.80
C LYS A 4 31.20 19.66 -55.54
N ALA A 5 32.08 19.09 -54.72
CA ALA A 5 31.94 17.75 -54.19
C ALA A 5 30.90 17.74 -53.06
N ALA A 6 29.92 16.84 -53.14
CA ALA A 6 28.91 16.62 -52.12
C ALA A 6 29.46 15.71 -51.00
N VAL A 7 29.47 16.22 -49.78
CA VAL A 7 29.81 15.43 -48.57
C VAL A 7 28.57 14.63 -48.17
N ASN A 8 28.66 13.31 -48.34
CA ASN A 8 27.60 12.37 -48.00
C ASN A 8 27.69 12.06 -46.48
N GLN A 9 26.91 12.76 -45.65
CA GLN A 9 26.78 12.44 -44.23
C GLN A 9 25.83 11.26 -44.04
N THR A 10 26.41 10.08 -43.80
CA THR A 10 25.73 8.88 -43.33
C THR A 10 25.12 9.15 -41.95
N ARG A 11 23.80 9.39 -41.90
CA ARG A 11 23.01 9.38 -40.66
C ARG A 11 23.07 7.98 -40.04
N ARG A 12 23.92 7.79 -39.04
CA ARG A 12 23.77 6.68 -38.09
C ARG A 12 22.61 7.02 -37.16
N SER A 13 21.49 6.33 -37.35
CA SER A 13 20.37 6.32 -36.41
C SER A 13 20.84 5.78 -35.06
N ALA A 14 20.82 6.63 -34.04
CA ALA A 14 21.09 6.23 -32.66
C ALA A 14 19.96 5.32 -32.13
N PRO A 15 20.27 4.34 -31.27
CA PRO A 15 19.27 3.49 -30.65
C PRO A 15 18.34 4.30 -29.76
N SER A 16 17.04 4.11 -29.93
CA SER A 16 15.98 4.69 -29.10
C SER A 16 16.16 4.29 -27.63
N ALA A 17 16.38 5.27 -26.75
CA ALA A 17 16.39 5.05 -25.31
C ALA A 17 15.02 4.54 -24.83
N PRO A 18 14.98 3.65 -23.82
CA PRO A 18 13.72 3.13 -23.28
C PRO A 18 12.90 4.26 -22.66
N GLY A 19 11.60 4.24 -22.95
CA GLY A 19 10.60 5.27 -22.63
C GLY A 19 10.81 6.03 -21.31
N GLY A 20 10.89 7.35 -21.45
CA GLY A 20 10.92 8.29 -20.34
C GLY A 20 9.66 8.19 -19.49
N GLY A 21 9.78 7.53 -18.34
CA GLY A 21 8.89 7.78 -17.21
C GLY A 21 9.11 9.22 -16.76
N GLY A 22 8.18 10.11 -17.07
CA GLY A 22 8.20 11.48 -16.56
C GLY A 22 8.32 11.52 -15.03
N PRO A 23 8.71 12.67 -14.45
CA PRO A 23 8.92 12.78 -13.02
C PRO A 23 7.68 12.30 -12.26
N PRO A 24 7.85 11.46 -11.22
CA PRO A 24 6.72 10.90 -10.49
C PRO A 24 5.88 12.05 -9.95
N LYS A 25 4.61 12.13 -10.40
CA LYS A 25 3.64 13.11 -9.90
C LYS A 25 3.51 12.89 -8.40
N ARG A 26 4.10 13.79 -7.61
CA ARG A 26 3.90 13.82 -6.16
C ARG A 26 2.44 14.25 -5.93
N SER A 27 1.56 13.29 -5.64
CA SER A 27 0.20 13.58 -5.18
C SER A 27 0.33 14.31 -3.85
N GLY A 28 0.27 15.64 -3.88
CA GLY A 28 0.53 16.52 -2.74
C GLY A 28 -0.50 16.45 -1.61
N ASN A 29 -1.47 15.53 -1.68
CA ASN A 29 -2.59 15.45 -0.74
C ASN A 29 -2.80 14.06 -0.12
N ASN A 30 -1.90 13.10 -0.33
CA ASN A 30 -2.04 11.81 0.34
C ASN A 30 -1.54 11.97 1.78
N PRO A 31 -2.40 11.86 2.81
CA PRO A 31 -1.94 11.91 4.18
C PRO A 31 -0.86 10.84 4.38
N HIS A 32 0.20 11.21 5.10
CA HIS A 32 1.18 10.25 5.62
C HIS A 32 0.39 9.05 6.19
N LEU A 33 0.64 7.83 5.71
CA LEU A 33 -0.11 6.56 5.97
C LEU A 33 -1.19 6.13 4.97
N ASP A 34 -1.49 6.87 3.89
CA ASP A 34 -2.51 6.42 2.92
C ASP A 34 -1.96 5.36 1.93
N ILE A 35 -2.69 4.25 1.81
CA ILE A 35 -2.38 3.19 0.84
C ILE A 35 -3.02 3.55 -0.50
N PRO A 36 -2.35 3.30 -1.65
CA PRO A 36 -2.91 3.59 -2.97
C PRO A 36 -4.32 3.02 -3.15
N PRO A 37 -5.27 3.74 -3.78
CA PRO A 37 -6.67 3.35 -3.84
C PRO A 37 -6.92 1.95 -4.42
N ARG A 38 -6.13 1.51 -5.40
CA ARG A 38 -6.26 0.17 -6.00
C ARG A 38 -5.90 -0.92 -4.99
N THR A 39 -4.74 -0.81 -4.35
CA THR A 39 -4.29 -1.74 -3.30
C THR A 39 -5.28 -1.77 -2.15
N ARG A 40 -5.75 -0.58 -1.74
CA ARG A 40 -6.76 -0.43 -0.69
C ARG A 40 -8.05 -1.17 -1.00
N ASN A 41 -8.61 -1.00 -2.20
CA ASN A 41 -9.84 -1.66 -2.62
C ASN A 41 -9.69 -3.19 -2.65
N VAL A 42 -8.54 -3.70 -3.12
CA VAL A 42 -8.25 -5.14 -3.09
C VAL A 42 -8.23 -5.66 -1.65
N LEU A 43 -7.57 -4.95 -0.73
CA LEU A 43 -7.54 -5.33 0.68
C LEU A 43 -8.94 -5.36 1.31
N ILE A 44 -9.80 -4.39 0.98
CA ILE A 44 -11.20 -4.38 1.44
C ILE A 44 -11.95 -5.62 0.92
N VAL A 45 -11.80 -5.97 -0.36
CA VAL A 45 -12.46 -7.15 -0.94
C VAL A 45 -11.98 -8.43 -0.26
N ILE A 46 -10.68 -8.57 -0.02
CA ILE A 46 -10.11 -9.71 0.72
C ILE A 46 -10.68 -9.76 2.15
N ALA A 47 -10.77 -8.60 2.82
CA ALA A 47 -11.30 -8.53 4.17
C ALA A 47 -12.79 -8.93 4.23
N LEU A 48 -13.60 -8.48 3.28
CA LEU A 48 -15.00 -8.86 3.16
C LEU A 48 -15.16 -10.36 2.90
N ALA A 49 -14.38 -10.92 1.97
CA ALA A 49 -14.38 -12.35 1.71
C ALA A 49 -13.98 -13.15 2.96
N GLY A 50 -12.92 -12.72 3.67
CA GLY A 50 -12.50 -13.32 4.93
C GLY A 50 -13.57 -13.25 6.01
N MET A 51 -14.28 -12.12 6.12
CA MET A 51 -15.41 -11.96 7.05
C MET A 51 -16.55 -12.93 6.73
N ILE A 52 -16.91 -13.09 5.46
CA ILE A 52 -17.94 -14.05 5.03
C ILE A 52 -17.51 -15.48 5.40
N CYS A 53 -16.26 -15.85 5.11
CA CYS A 53 -15.72 -17.16 5.48
C CYS A 53 -15.73 -17.39 6.99
N ALA A 54 -15.39 -16.37 7.79
CA ALA A 54 -15.43 -16.46 9.25
C ALA A 54 -16.86 -16.71 9.75
N VAL A 55 -17.84 -15.96 9.24
CA VAL A 55 -19.27 -16.16 9.57
C VAL A 55 -19.72 -17.58 9.24
N ILE A 56 -19.43 -18.07 8.02
CA ILE A 56 -19.80 -19.43 7.61
C ILE A 56 -19.12 -20.48 8.51
N GLY A 57 -17.81 -20.32 8.77
CA GLY A 57 -17.04 -21.22 9.62
C GLY A 57 -17.58 -21.29 11.04
N SER A 58 -17.86 -20.14 11.66
CA SER A 58 -18.40 -20.06 13.03
C SER A 58 -19.80 -20.67 13.15
N LEU A 59 -20.61 -20.65 12.08
CA LEU A 59 -21.96 -21.24 12.09
C LEU A 59 -21.97 -22.74 11.75
N MET A 60 -21.03 -23.21 10.92
CA MET A 60 -21.00 -24.60 10.45
C MET A 60 -20.13 -25.54 11.30
N ALA A 61 -19.43 -25.04 12.32
CA ALA A 61 -18.55 -25.86 13.14
C ALA A 61 -19.34 -26.83 14.03
N GLU A 62 -19.05 -28.13 13.89
CA GLU A 62 -19.71 -29.22 14.62
C GLU A 62 -19.37 -29.22 16.12
N GLU A 63 -20.39 -29.48 16.94
CA GLU A 63 -20.28 -29.54 18.40
C GLU A 63 -19.35 -30.71 18.83
N GLY A 64 -18.40 -30.44 19.72
CA GLY A 64 -17.52 -31.46 20.33
C GLY A 64 -16.22 -31.79 19.58
N LYS A 65 -15.92 -31.17 18.43
CA LYS A 65 -14.61 -31.29 17.78
C LYS A 65 -13.63 -30.21 18.29
N ALA A 66 -12.47 -30.64 18.80
CA ALA A 66 -11.28 -29.85 19.15
C ALA A 66 -11.52 -28.37 19.53
N VAL A 67 -12.10 -28.15 20.72
CA VAL A 67 -12.43 -26.83 21.31
C VAL A 67 -11.26 -25.84 21.29
N GLU A 68 -10.03 -26.33 21.42
CA GLU A 68 -8.83 -25.47 21.44
C GLU A 68 -8.41 -25.00 20.04
N ALA A 69 -8.55 -25.86 19.02
CA ALA A 69 -8.23 -25.50 17.63
C ALA A 69 -9.20 -24.44 17.10
N ASP A 70 -10.47 -24.52 17.49
CA ASP A 70 -11.51 -23.55 17.10
C ASP A 70 -11.14 -22.13 17.56
N LYS A 71 -10.67 -21.99 18.81
CA LYS A 71 -10.26 -20.70 19.39
C LYS A 71 -9.04 -20.09 18.71
N ILE A 72 -8.07 -20.92 18.32
CA ILE A 72 -6.89 -20.46 17.58
C ILE A 72 -7.30 -19.95 16.19
N VAL A 73 -8.16 -20.69 15.48
CA VAL A 73 -8.65 -20.29 14.16
C VAL A 73 -9.41 -18.97 14.23
N HIS A 74 -10.29 -18.82 15.23
CA HIS A 74 -11.00 -17.58 15.50
C HIS A 74 -10.03 -16.43 15.80
N PHE A 75 -9.08 -16.64 16.73
CA PHE A 75 -8.09 -15.62 17.06
C PHE A 75 -7.29 -15.17 15.83
N VAL A 76 -6.77 -16.11 15.03
CA VAL A 76 -5.99 -15.78 13.83
C VAL A 76 -6.86 -15.09 12.78
N GLY A 77 -8.06 -15.60 12.53
CA GLY A 77 -8.99 -15.04 11.55
C GLY A 77 -9.39 -13.60 11.88
N TYR A 78 -9.78 -13.34 13.13
CA TYR A 78 -10.15 -12.00 13.58
C TYR A 78 -8.94 -11.05 13.69
N THR A 79 -7.74 -11.56 13.98
CA THR A 79 -6.50 -10.78 13.91
C THR A 79 -6.22 -10.33 12.49
N MET A 80 -6.32 -11.23 11.52
CA MET A 80 -6.15 -10.89 10.10
C MET A 80 -7.23 -9.90 9.65
N LEU A 81 -8.48 -10.10 10.04
CA LEU A 81 -9.59 -9.24 9.66
C LEU A 81 -9.43 -7.82 10.24
N GLY A 82 -9.09 -7.70 11.53
CA GLY A 82 -8.80 -6.41 12.17
C GLY A 82 -7.62 -5.68 11.50
N GLY A 83 -6.55 -6.41 11.18
CA GLY A 83 -5.40 -5.85 10.45
C GLY A 83 -5.76 -5.39 9.04
N LEU A 84 -6.54 -6.18 8.31
CA LEU A 84 -7.03 -5.82 6.98
C LEU A 84 -7.99 -4.62 7.02
N MET A 85 -8.80 -4.45 8.07
CA MET A 85 -9.62 -3.23 8.23
C MET A 85 -8.75 -1.99 8.39
N ILE A 86 -7.70 -2.05 9.21
CA ILE A 86 -6.77 -0.93 9.34
C ILE A 86 -6.05 -0.66 8.03
N MET A 87 -5.56 -1.71 7.34
CA MET A 87 -4.87 -1.57 6.07
C MET A 87 -5.79 -1.12 4.92
N GLY A 88 -7.06 -1.52 4.92
CA GLY A 88 -8.03 -1.25 3.86
C GLY A 88 -8.83 0.04 4.07
N LEU A 89 -9.10 0.49 5.28
CA LEU A 89 -9.95 1.65 5.52
C LEU A 89 -9.15 2.94 5.68
N ARG A 90 -9.77 4.09 5.41
CA ARG A 90 -9.15 5.39 5.74
C ARG A 90 -8.97 5.52 7.26
N PRO A 91 -7.94 6.22 7.77
CA PRO A 91 -7.69 6.34 9.21
C PRO A 91 -8.89 6.79 10.04
N MET A 92 -9.68 7.74 9.52
CA MET A 92 -10.91 8.20 10.16
C MET A 92 -11.97 7.09 10.34
N LEU A 93 -11.93 6.07 9.49
CA LEU A 93 -12.87 4.93 9.51
C LEU A 93 -12.34 3.73 10.30
N TRP A 94 -11.12 3.78 10.83
CA TRP A 94 -10.54 2.66 11.58
C TRP A 94 -11.38 2.25 12.80
N PRO A 95 -11.81 3.17 13.69
CA PRO A 95 -12.59 2.76 14.86
C PRO A 95 -13.90 2.11 14.44
N PHE A 96 -14.57 2.68 13.44
CA PHE A 96 -15.82 2.14 12.91
C PHE A 96 -15.64 0.74 12.32
N GLY A 97 -14.58 0.51 11.55
CA GLY A 97 -14.27 -0.80 10.99
C GLY A 97 -14.01 -1.86 12.06
N LEU A 98 -13.19 -1.53 13.07
CA LEU A 98 -12.89 -2.46 14.16
C LEU A 98 -14.13 -2.74 15.02
N ILE A 99 -14.92 -1.72 15.36
CA ILE A 99 -16.18 -1.88 16.11
C ILE A 99 -17.16 -2.76 15.32
N MET A 100 -17.27 -2.60 14.01
CA MET A 100 -18.14 -3.45 13.18
C MET A 100 -17.69 -4.91 13.20
N VAL A 101 -16.38 -5.19 13.14
CA VAL A 101 -15.87 -6.57 13.21
C VAL A 101 -16.13 -7.18 14.61
N ALA A 102 -15.86 -6.43 15.68
CA ALA A 102 -16.14 -6.90 17.04
C ALA A 102 -17.65 -7.08 17.29
N GLY A 103 -18.48 -6.16 16.81
CA GLY A 103 -19.93 -6.23 16.88
C GLY A 103 -20.50 -7.41 16.11
N MET A 104 -19.92 -7.75 14.95
CA MET A 104 -20.26 -8.98 14.22
C MET A 104 -19.97 -10.23 15.05
N SER A 105 -18.88 -10.26 15.82
CA SER A 105 -18.62 -11.37 16.75
C SER A 105 -19.72 -11.51 17.81
N ALA A 106 -20.21 -10.40 18.38
CA ALA A 106 -21.33 -10.46 19.32
C ALA A 106 -22.63 -10.91 18.64
N ALA A 107 -22.85 -10.52 17.38
CA ALA A 107 -24.02 -10.96 16.63
C ALA A 107 -23.98 -12.46 16.31
N LEU A 108 -22.81 -13.03 16.00
CA LEU A 108 -22.66 -14.47 15.81
C LEU A 108 -23.01 -15.25 17.08
N GLU A 109 -22.53 -14.79 18.23
CA GLU A 109 -22.83 -15.35 19.54
C GLU A 109 -24.35 -15.41 19.83
N LEU A 110 -25.08 -14.37 19.44
CA LEU A 110 -26.54 -14.32 19.57
C LEU A 110 -27.28 -15.26 18.62
N ILE A 111 -26.71 -15.52 17.44
CA ILE A 111 -27.33 -16.30 16.36
C ILE A 111 -27.01 -17.79 16.49
N GLN A 112 -25.84 -18.14 17.04
CA GLN A 112 -25.36 -19.51 17.22
C GLN A 112 -26.38 -20.50 17.84
N PRO A 113 -27.20 -20.12 18.85
CA PRO A 113 -28.24 -21.00 19.39
C PRO A 113 -29.28 -21.46 18.38
N ILE A 114 -29.56 -20.64 17.36
CA ILE A 114 -30.51 -20.98 16.29
C ILE A 114 -29.97 -22.15 15.45
N PHE A 115 -28.64 -22.31 15.40
CA PHE A 115 -27.94 -23.37 14.70
C PHE A 115 -27.54 -24.54 15.63
N GLY A 116 -28.08 -24.57 16.85
CA GLY A 116 -27.84 -25.64 17.82
C GLY A 116 -26.50 -25.55 18.56
N ARG A 117 -25.79 -24.42 18.53
CA ARG A 117 -24.58 -24.19 19.34
C ARG A 117 -24.91 -23.52 20.68
N THR A 118 -24.12 -23.83 21.70
CA THR A 118 -24.16 -23.13 23.00
C THR A 118 -23.55 -21.75 22.88
N THR A 119 -24.07 -20.79 23.64
CA THR A 119 -23.42 -19.48 23.76
C THR A 119 -22.18 -19.54 24.65
N ASP A 120 -21.02 -19.07 24.17
CA ASP A 120 -19.78 -18.81 24.91
C ASP A 120 -19.31 -17.33 24.79
N TRP A 121 -20.05 -16.44 25.45
CA TRP A 121 -19.69 -15.01 25.58
C TRP A 121 -18.31 -14.77 26.22
N SER A 122 -17.84 -15.67 27.08
CA SER A 122 -16.61 -15.50 27.84
C SER A 122 -15.37 -15.99 27.11
N GLY A 123 -15.52 -17.00 26.24
CA GLY A 123 -14.43 -17.59 25.48
C GLY A 123 -14.36 -16.99 24.08
N ASP A 124 -15.33 -17.33 23.23
CA ASP A 124 -15.25 -17.05 21.79
C ASP A 124 -15.36 -15.54 21.51
N PHE A 125 -16.34 -14.86 22.10
CA PHE A 125 -16.49 -13.41 21.93
C PHE A 125 -15.29 -12.61 22.46
N VAL A 126 -14.75 -12.96 23.64
CA VAL A 126 -13.58 -12.28 24.21
C VAL A 126 -12.34 -12.53 23.37
N THR A 127 -12.13 -13.77 22.92
CA THR A 127 -11.01 -14.14 22.04
C THR A 127 -11.04 -13.34 20.74
N ASN A 128 -12.23 -13.21 20.13
CA ASN A 128 -12.41 -12.41 18.92
C ASN A 128 -12.14 -10.91 19.17
N CYS A 129 -12.62 -10.35 20.28
CA CYS A 129 -12.33 -8.96 20.63
C CYS A 129 -10.83 -8.69 20.81
N MET A 130 -10.13 -9.57 21.54
CA MET A 130 -8.68 -9.47 21.71
C MET A 130 -7.95 -9.59 20.36
N ALA A 131 -8.38 -10.52 19.51
CA ALA A 131 -7.86 -10.71 18.18
C ALA A 131 -8.06 -9.47 17.29
N VAL A 132 -9.24 -8.84 17.31
CA VAL A 132 -9.49 -7.58 16.57
C VAL A 132 -8.55 -6.47 17.04
N GLY A 133 -8.33 -6.34 18.36
CA GLY A 133 -7.38 -5.39 18.93
C GLY A 133 -5.94 -5.65 18.48
N ALA A 134 -5.48 -6.90 18.58
CA ALA A 134 -4.16 -7.33 18.13
C ALA A 134 -3.99 -7.09 16.61
N GLY A 135 -5.00 -7.44 15.83
CA GLY A 135 -5.08 -7.19 14.40
C GLY A 135 -4.97 -5.71 14.07
N GLY A 136 -5.71 -4.87 14.80
CA GLY A 136 -5.65 -3.42 14.64
C GLY A 136 -4.24 -2.86 14.89
N ALA A 137 -3.55 -3.35 15.91
CA ALA A 137 -2.15 -2.99 16.18
C ALA A 137 -1.21 -3.43 15.04
N VAL A 138 -1.32 -4.70 14.60
CA VAL A 138 -0.53 -5.25 13.48
C VAL A 138 -0.77 -4.45 12.20
N GLY A 139 -2.02 -4.13 11.86
CA GLY A 139 -2.35 -3.33 10.69
C GLY A 139 -1.80 -1.91 10.77
N THR A 140 -1.78 -1.31 11.95
CA THR A 140 -1.21 0.02 12.17
C THR A 140 0.31 0.00 11.92
N ILE A 141 1.01 -0.98 12.50
CA ILE A 141 2.44 -1.21 12.24
C ILE A 141 2.69 -1.42 10.75
N GLY A 142 1.87 -2.26 10.10
CA GLY A 142 1.95 -2.52 8.66
C GLY A 142 1.85 -1.24 7.82
N ARG A 143 0.97 -0.29 8.19
CA ARG A 143 0.86 1.01 7.53
C ARG A 143 2.08 1.90 7.73
N PHE A 144 2.63 1.94 8.95
CA PHE A 144 3.86 2.68 9.21
C PHE A 144 5.03 2.12 8.38
N LEU A 145 5.19 0.80 8.36
CA LEU A 145 6.20 0.12 7.54
C LEU A 145 6.00 0.42 6.06
N TRP A 146 4.77 0.34 5.55
CA TRP A 146 4.46 0.69 4.15
C TRP A 146 4.83 2.15 3.82
N SER A 147 4.43 3.08 4.68
CA SER A 147 4.74 4.51 4.51
C SER A 147 6.26 4.76 4.51
N TYR A 148 6.99 4.08 5.39
CA TYR A 148 8.44 4.16 5.46
C TYR A 148 9.10 3.61 4.18
N LEU A 149 8.72 2.40 3.76
CA LEU A 149 9.26 1.75 2.56
C LEU A 149 8.96 2.57 1.29
N GLN A 150 7.76 3.12 1.15
CA GLN A 150 7.42 3.98 0.02
C GLN A 150 8.28 5.25 -0.01
N THR A 151 8.48 5.87 1.15
CA THR A 151 9.34 7.05 1.29
C THR A 151 10.77 6.72 0.88
N GLU A 152 11.32 5.60 1.34
CA GLU A 152 12.67 5.18 0.97
C GLU A 152 12.80 4.78 -0.51
N ALA A 153 11.77 4.17 -1.09
CA ALA A 153 11.75 3.86 -2.52
C ALA A 153 11.81 5.13 -3.37
N VAL A 154 11.02 6.16 -3.02
CA VAL A 154 11.06 7.47 -3.70
C VAL A 154 12.41 8.15 -3.48
N ASN A 155 12.93 8.16 -2.25
CA ASN A 155 14.24 8.73 -1.94
C ASN A 155 15.36 8.04 -2.73
N ALA A 156 15.30 6.72 -2.88
CA ALA A 156 16.26 5.96 -3.68
C ALA A 156 16.19 6.31 -5.17
N GLN A 157 14.98 6.50 -5.72
CA GLN A 157 14.80 6.97 -7.10
C GLN A 157 15.37 8.39 -7.29
N ILE A 158 15.12 9.31 -6.36
CA ILE A 158 15.69 10.67 -6.39
C ILE A 158 17.22 10.61 -6.33
N ARG A 159 17.81 9.78 -5.45
CA ARG A 159 19.27 9.59 -5.38
C ARG A 159 19.85 9.13 -6.71
N LYS A 160 19.20 8.17 -7.39
CA LYS A 160 19.62 7.68 -8.71
C LYS A 160 19.49 8.73 -9.83
N ALA A 161 18.48 9.60 -9.74
CA ALA A 161 18.25 10.66 -10.72
C ALA A 161 19.04 11.96 -10.43
N THR A 162 19.68 12.07 -9.26
CA THR A 162 20.47 13.24 -8.90
C THR A 162 21.80 13.21 -9.65
N ILE A 163 22.10 14.27 -10.39
CA ILE A 163 23.38 14.48 -11.07
C ILE A 163 24.09 15.66 -10.41
N GLY A 164 25.38 15.51 -10.14
CA GLY A 164 26.23 16.58 -9.64
C GLY A 164 26.94 17.30 -10.79
N PHE A 165 27.07 18.61 -10.67
CA PHE A 165 27.87 19.46 -11.56
C PHE A 165 28.93 20.18 -10.73
N ALA A 166 30.13 20.37 -11.30
CA ALA A 166 31.19 21.11 -10.65
C ALA A 166 30.97 22.62 -10.76
N ASP A 167 31.62 23.40 -9.89
CA ASP A 167 31.55 24.87 -9.93
C ASP A 167 32.05 25.41 -11.28
N GLY A 168 31.30 26.34 -11.86
CA GLY A 168 31.58 26.92 -13.18
C GLY A 168 31.26 26.00 -14.37
N GLN A 169 30.77 24.77 -14.14
CA GLN A 169 30.38 23.87 -15.23
C GLN A 169 29.13 24.38 -15.93
N VAL A 170 29.21 24.53 -17.26
CA VAL A 170 28.04 24.82 -18.10
C VAL A 170 27.17 23.56 -18.20
N ILE A 171 25.91 23.66 -17.76
CA ILE A 171 24.97 22.51 -17.75
C ILE A 171 24.38 22.27 -19.15
N PHE A 172 23.88 23.32 -19.81
CA PHE A 172 23.43 23.32 -21.20
C PHE A 172 23.46 24.76 -21.76
N ARG A 173 23.42 24.92 -23.08
CA ARG A 173 23.40 26.23 -23.76
C ARG A 173 22.05 26.47 -24.45
N GLN A 174 21.71 27.74 -24.65
CA GLN A 174 20.53 28.10 -25.43
C GLN A 174 20.64 27.54 -26.85
N GLY A 175 19.58 26.88 -27.33
CA GLY A 175 19.54 26.25 -28.65
C GLY A 175 19.97 24.78 -28.66
N ASP A 176 20.52 24.25 -27.55
CA ASP A 176 20.78 22.81 -27.43
C ASP A 176 19.47 22.02 -27.44
N ALA A 177 19.46 20.86 -28.11
CA ALA A 177 18.33 19.94 -28.04
C ALA A 177 18.19 19.42 -26.59
N SER A 178 17.00 19.60 -26.02
CA SER A 178 16.73 19.21 -24.63
C SER A 178 15.77 18.02 -24.54
N ASP A 179 16.26 16.94 -23.93
CA ASP A 179 15.47 15.76 -23.59
C ASP A 179 15.24 15.63 -22.07
N LYS A 180 15.72 16.59 -21.28
CA LYS A 180 15.76 16.52 -19.81
C LYS A 180 15.31 17.83 -19.16
N PHE A 181 14.66 17.69 -18.02
CA PHE A 181 14.29 18.80 -17.15
C PHE A 181 15.05 18.67 -15.82
N TYR A 182 15.70 19.73 -15.38
CA TYR A 182 16.50 19.77 -14.16
C TYR A 182 15.80 20.60 -13.09
N ILE A 183 15.89 20.14 -11.83
CA ILE A 183 15.46 20.88 -10.65
C ILE A 183 16.67 21.01 -9.72
N ILE A 184 16.97 22.22 -9.28
CA ILE A 184 18.09 22.47 -8.35
C ILE A 184 17.71 21.87 -6.99
N ARG A 185 18.43 20.82 -6.59
CA ARG A 185 18.28 20.20 -5.27
C ARG A 185 19.10 20.91 -4.19
N SER A 186 20.29 21.35 -4.55
CA SER A 186 21.24 22.04 -3.68
C SER A 186 22.25 22.82 -4.52
N GLY A 187 22.75 23.96 -4.03
CA GLY A 187 23.69 24.82 -4.73
C GLY A 187 23.03 25.99 -5.47
N GLN A 188 23.79 26.67 -6.33
CA GLN A 188 23.33 27.80 -7.12
C GLN A 188 23.76 27.62 -8.58
N VAL A 189 22.96 28.17 -9.49
CA VAL A 189 23.24 28.22 -10.93
C VAL A 189 22.92 29.61 -11.44
N VAL A 190 23.76 30.09 -12.35
CA VAL A 190 23.59 31.38 -13.01
C VAL A 190 23.01 31.12 -14.41
N ILE A 191 21.98 31.89 -14.76
CA ILE A 191 21.36 31.87 -16.10
C ILE A 191 21.82 33.15 -16.81
N THR A 192 22.48 33.00 -17.95
CA THR A 192 23.06 34.09 -18.76
C THR A 192 22.70 33.93 -20.21
#